data_AF-B0JHU3-F1
#
_entry.id   AF-B0JHU3-F1
#
_cell.length_a   1.000
_cell.length_b   1.000
_cell.length_c   1.000
_cell.angle_alpha   90.00
_cell.angle_beta   90.00
_cell.angle_gamma   90.00
#
_symmetry.space_group_name_H-M   'P 1'
#
loop_
_entity.id
_entity.type
_entity.pdbx_description
1 polymer ?
#
loop_
_entity_poly.entity_id
_entity_poly.type
_entity_poly.pdbx_seq_one_letter_code
_entity_poly.pdbx_strand_id
1 'polypeptide(L)' 'MLSQVSRSLETISQKRVQSNLAAATSILAGLVLNRETIKKILWSDIMRESVIYQDILEEGREEGALTAKLNSIPRLLALG' A
#
# COMPACT_ATOMS: atom_id res chain seq x y z
N MET A 1 2.30 -18.90 -7.29
CA MET A 1 3.18 -17.96 -8.01
C MET A 1 3.54 -16.76 -7.14
N LEU A 2 2.62 -15.86 -6.77
CA LEU A 2 2.96 -14.68 -5.94
C LEU A 2 3.51 -14.99 -4.54
N SER A 3 3.06 -16.08 -3.90
CA SER A 3 3.65 -16.56 -2.64
C SER A 3 5.11 -17.02 -2.79
N GLN A 4 5.50 -17.58 -3.94
CA GLN A 4 6.90 -17.88 -4.25
C GLN A 4 7.70 -16.61 -4.50
N VAL A 5 7.12 -15.62 -5.19
CA VAL A 5 7.76 -14.31 -5.38
C VAL A 5 8.02 -13.66 -4.02
N SER A 6 7.06 -13.67 -3.09
CA SER A 6 7.26 -13.13 -1.73
C SER A 6 8.43 -13.79 -1.01
N ARG A 7 8.51 -15.13 -1.04
CA ARG A 7 9.62 -15.86 -0.42
C ARG A 7 10.97 -15.56 -1.08
N SER A 8 11.00 -15.39 -2.41
CA SER A 8 12.22 -14.99 -3.11
C SER A 8 12.62 -13.54 -2.80
N LEU A 9 11.67 -12.66 -2.48
CA LEU A 9 12.00 -11.31 -2.03
C LEU A 9 12.64 -11.31 -0.64
N GLU A 10 12.21 -12.22 0.25
CA GLU A 10 12.76 -12.37 1.61
C GLU A 10 14.26 -12.78 1.61
N THR A 11 14.74 -13.44 0.55
CA THR A 11 16.15 -13.84 0.43
C THR A 11 17.09 -12.72 -0.01
N ILE A 12 16.55 -11.57 -0.42
CA ILE A 12 17.33 -10.40 -0.84
C ILE A 12 17.95 -9.73 0.40
N SER A 13 19.28 -9.78 0.50
CA SER A 13 20.03 -9.25 1.64
C SER A 13 20.09 -7.71 1.69
N GLN A 14 20.03 -7.03 0.54
CA GLN A 14 19.97 -5.57 0.50
C GLN A 14 18.55 -5.07 0.80
N LYS A 15 18.35 -4.50 1.99
CA LYS A 15 17.05 -4.00 2.48
C LYS A 15 16.35 -3.02 1.54
N ARG A 16 17.08 -2.06 0.99
CA ARG A 16 16.50 -1.09 0.03
C ARG A 16 16.00 -1.75 -1.25
N VAL A 17 16.76 -2.70 -1.78
CA VAL A 17 16.40 -3.43 -3.01
C VAL A 17 15.21 -4.35 -2.74
N GLN A 18 15.22 -5.06 -1.62
CA GLN A 18 14.11 -5.89 -1.14
C GLN A 18 12.81 -5.08 -1.01
N SER A 19 12.87 -3.92 -0.38
CA SER A 19 11.69 -3.07 -0.16
C SER A 19 11.14 -2.49 -1.47
N ASN A 20 12.00 -2.04 -2.38
CA ASN A 20 11.59 -1.51 -3.68
C ASN A 20 10.91 -2.60 -4.55
N LEU A 21 11.49 -3.81 -4.59
CA LEU A 21 10.92 -4.92 -5.36
C LEU A 21 9.60 -5.42 -4.77
N ALA A 22 9.48 -5.44 -3.44
CA ALA A 22 8.24 -5.80 -2.77
C ALA A 22 7.13 -4.75 -3.03
N ALA A 23 7.47 -3.46 -3.05
CA ALA A 23 6.53 -2.41 -3.43
C ALA A 23 6.06 -2.54 -4.89
N ALA A 24 6.99 -2.72 -5.84
CA ALA A 24 6.64 -2.89 -7.26
C ALA A 24 5.77 -4.14 -7.50
N THR A 25 6.11 -5.26 -6.86
CA THR A 25 5.33 -6.50 -6.93
C THR A 25 3.92 -6.31 -6.35
N SER A 26 3.79 -5.53 -5.28
CA SER A 26 2.51 -5.21 -4.65
C SER A 26 1.60 -4.40 -5.57
N ILE A 27 2.16 -3.39 -6.25
CA ILE A 27 1.42 -2.57 -7.23
C ILE A 27 0.93 -3.44 -8.38
N LEU A 28 1.81 -4.26 -8.97
CA LEU A 28 1.46 -5.15 -10.09
C LEU A 28 0.42 -6.20 -9.68
N ALA A 29 0.52 -6.76 -8.46
CA ALA A 29 -0.50 -7.65 -7.93
C ALA A 29 -1.84 -6.93 -7.74
N GLY A 30 -1.82 -5.66 -7.33
CA GLY A 30 -2.97 -4.75 -7.23
C GLY A 30 -3.78 -4.58 -8.51
N LEU A 31 -3.13 -4.67 -9.67
CA LEU A 31 -3.78 -4.52 -10.97
C LEU A 31 -4.54 -5.77 -11.41
N VAL A 32 -4.19 -6.96 -10.88
CA VAL A 32 -4.72 -8.25 -11.36
C VAL A 32 -5.54 -8.97 -10.28
N LEU A 33 -5.27 -8.72 -8.99
CA LEU A 33 -5.83 -9.49 -7.88
C LEU A 33 -6.66 -8.63 -6.92
N ASN A 34 -7.57 -9.28 -6.21
CA ASN A 34 -8.32 -8.62 -5.14
C ASN A 34 -7.42 -8.28 -3.93
N ARG A 35 -7.84 -7.25 -3.21
CA ARG A 35 -7.08 -6.61 -2.12
C ARG A 35 -6.76 -7.55 -0.95
N GLU A 36 -7.63 -8.52 -0.66
CA GLU A 36 -7.43 -9.48 0.44
C GLU A 36 -6.37 -10.52 0.11
N THR A 37 -6.33 -10.99 -1.14
CA THR A 37 -5.31 -11.94 -1.61
C THR A 37 -3.92 -11.29 -1.57
N ILE A 38 -3.83 -10.03 -1.97
CA ILE A 38 -2.60 -9.22 -1.91
C ILE A 38 -2.11 -9.07 -0.47
N LYS A 39 -2.98 -8.67 0.45
CA LYS A 39 -2.61 -8.48 1.87
C LYS A 39 -2.08 -9.75 2.53
N LYS A 40 -2.69 -10.91 2.26
CA LYS A 40 -2.24 -12.21 2.80
C LYS A 40 -0.84 -12.59 2.33
N ILE A 41 -0.43 -12.13 1.15
CA ILE A 41 0.87 -12.47 0.55
C ILE A 41 1.95 -11.46 0.96
N LEU A 42 1.59 -10.18 1.09
CA LEU A 42 2.54 -9.06 1.20
C LEU A 42 2.67 -8.48 2.62
N TRP A 43 2.03 -9.09 3.62
CA TRP A 43 2.21 -8.71 5.02
C TRP A 43 3.57 -9.16 5.55
N SER A 44 4.55 -8.28 5.38
CA SER A 44 5.86 -8.36 6.00
C SER A 44 6.16 -7.03 6.71
N ASP A 45 6.76 -7.09 7.89
CA ASP A 45 7.23 -5.91 8.61
C ASP A 45 8.24 -5.09 7.79
N ILE A 46 8.97 -5.75 6.88
CA ILE A 46 9.92 -5.11 5.97
C ILE A 46 9.23 -4.12 5.03
N MET A 47 7.99 -4.38 4.63
CA MET A 47 7.24 -3.45 3.78
C MET A 47 6.93 -2.14 4.52
N ARG A 48 6.74 -2.19 5.84
CA ARG A 48 6.52 -0.98 6.65
C ARG A 48 7.79 -0.14 6.78
N GLU A 49 8.97 -0.72 6.59
CA GLU A 49 10.25 0.01 6.57
C GLU A 49 10.57 0.63 5.19
N SER A 50 9.81 0.27 4.15
CA SER A 50 10.05 0.74 2.78
C SER A 50 9.69 2.22 2.62
N VAL A 51 10.65 3.05 2.19
CA VAL A 51 10.42 4.48 1.92
C VAL A 51 9.35 4.69 0.85
N ILE A 52 9.42 3.92 -0.25
CA ILE A 52 8.41 3.97 -1.32
C ILE A 52 7.01 3.58 -0.81
N TYR A 53 6.92 2.63 0.12
CA TYR A 53 5.63 2.28 0.73
C TYR A 53 5.08 3.41 1.59
N GLN A 54 5.95 4.10 2.35
CA GLN A 54 5.54 5.25 3.13
C GLN A 54 5.04 6.39 2.24
N ASP A 55 5.70 6.66 1.11
CA ASP A 55 5.27 7.68 0.16
C ASP A 55 3.86 7.37 -0.39
N ILE A 56 3.63 6.13 -0.85
CA ILE A 56 2.30 5.69 -1.34
C ILE A 56 1.24 5.76 -0.22
N LEU A 57 1.62 5.40 1.01
CA LEU A 57 0.73 5.44 2.15
C LEU A 57 0.36 6.89 2.52
N GLU A 58 1.31 7.81 2.44
CA GLU A 58 1.10 9.25 2.65
C GLU A 58 0.12 9.82 1.61
N GLU A 59 0.35 9.55 0.33
CA GLU A 59 -0.54 9.94 -0.77
C GLU A 59 -1.98 9.44 -0.53
N GLY A 60 -2.12 8.16 -0.16
CA GLY A 60 -3.43 7.59 0.17
C GLY A 60 -4.08 8.21 1.42
N ARG A 61 -3.29 8.69 2.40
CA ARG A 61 -3.82 9.44 3.56
C ARG A 61 -4.35 10.81 3.13
N GLU A 62 -3.64 11.50 2.26
CA GLU A 62 -4.05 12.81 1.74
C GLU A 62 -5.33 12.72 0.92
N GLU A 63 -5.43 11.75 0.01
CA GLU A 63 -6.66 11.48 -0.75
C GLU A 63 -7.84 11.15 0.17
N GLY A 64 -7.61 10.33 1.20
CA GLY A 64 -8.61 9.98 2.19
C GLY A 64 -9.10 11.20 2.99
N ALA A 65 -8.18 12.08 3.39
CA ALA A 65 -8.50 13.31 4.11
C ALA A 65 -9.30 14.29 3.24
N LEU A 66 -8.94 14.44 1.96
CA LEU A 66 -9.70 15.25 1.00
C LEU A 66 -11.12 14.71 0.81
N THR A 67 -11.23 13.40 0.59
CA THR A 67 -12.52 12.72 0.45
C THR A 67 -13.40 12.92 1.69
N ALA A 68 -12.84 12.80 2.89
CA ALA A 68 -13.55 13.03 4.14
C ALA A 68 -14.06 14.47 4.26
N LYS A 69 -13.23 15.47 3.91
CA LYS A 69 -13.63 16.88 3.89
C LYS A 69 -14.78 17.12 2.91
N LEU A 70 -14.69 16.63 1.68
CA LEU A 70 -15.75 16.77 0.67
C LEU A 70 -17.07 16.17 1.15
N ASN A 71 -17.03 14.98 1.75
CA ASN A 71 -18.22 14.31 2.27
C ASN A 71 -18.84 15.02 3.49
N SER A 72 -18.09 15.89 4.18
CA SER A 72 -18.61 16.68 5.30
C SER A 72 -19.35 17.95 4.87
N ILE A 73 -19.15 18.43 3.63
CA ILE A 73 -19.76 19.67 3.11
C ILE A 73 -21.29 19.65 3.19
N PRO A 74 -22.01 18.60 2.75
CA PRO A 74 -23.47 18.57 2.85
C PRO A 74 -23.97 18.65 4.30
N ARG A 75 -23.18 18.10 5.24
CA ARG A 75 -23.51 18.07 6.67
C ARG A 75 -23.28 19.43 7.34
N LEU A 76 -22.28 20.18 6.87
CA LEU A 76 -22.01 21.56 7.31
C LEU A 76 -23.06 22.54 6.78
N LEU A 77 -23.52 22.36 5.54
CA LEU A 77 -24.58 23.17 4.94
C LEU A 77 -25.95 22.98 5.62
N ALA A 78 -26.18 21.84 6.28
CA ALA A 78 -27.42 21.56 7.01
C ALA A 78 -27.42 22.14 8.45
N LEU A 79 -26.32 22.74 8.90
CA LEU A 79 -26.15 23.29 10.26
C LEU A 79 -26.15 24.83 10.30
N GLY A 80 -26.26 25.51 9.16
CA GLY A 80 -26.44 26.96 9.05
C GLY A 80 -27.82 27.32 8.51
#